data_AF-A0A6I4NH55-F1
#
_entry.id   AF-A0A6I4NH55-F1
#
_cell.length_a   1.000
_cell.length_b   1.000
_cell.length_c   1.000
_cell.angle_alpha   90.00
_cell.angle_beta   90.00
_cell.angle_gamma   90.00
#
_symmetry.space_group_name_H-M   'P 1'
#
loop_
_entity.id
_entity.type
_entity.pdbx_description
1 polymer ?
#
loop_
_entity_poly.entity_id
_entity_poly.type
_entity_poly.pdbx_seq_one_letter_code
_entity_poly.pdbx_strand_id
1 'polypeptide(L)'
;MRSTRAPFARSRGRRLALAATGLAATLALTATACGPSDDKASDKAGSGTSQGADKGSDTGSDAKLPGDLADKLKDHGIDPDKWKDGGWKNFEKGEWLREAKDFVNPVIEGLWKPERMKDAKDPKKTIAAKDAPSDQGATDPEPSPVQAKREKTPYHENAAPVGKIFFDAPEGSMVCSGTVVKDPRNPGKSNLVWTAGHCVHAGSAGGWYRNITFVPAYNDLGKSEAELSNAAPQEVAPYGQYWADWVSTSAEWIDQGAASGGAGAPYDYAVMHVKPEQGSKSLEETVGNALEVDFSTPAAQSVSSMGAWGYPAAPPYNGQIMHKCIDKPGRLSLTSTQPTMYRIGCTMTGGSSGGGWFRMVGDKTQLVSNTSIGPAENTWLAGPQLGKGAEQVYDMMSKKYGSK
;
A
#
# COMPACT_ATOMS: atom_id res chain seq x y z
N MET A 1 7.58 34.07 -50.03
CA MET A 1 7.28 33.67 -51.43
C MET A 1 7.27 32.15 -51.51
N ARG A 2 6.19 31.57 -52.09
CA ARG A 2 6.03 30.20 -52.66
C ARG A 2 6.31 29.02 -51.70
N SER A 3 5.35 28.26 -51.16
CA SER A 3 4.20 27.50 -51.70
C SER A 3 4.54 26.55 -52.85
N THR A 4 4.52 25.24 -52.56
CA THR A 4 4.09 24.17 -53.50
C THR A 4 3.57 22.96 -52.72
N ARG A 5 2.35 22.51 -53.10
CA ARG A 5 1.62 21.31 -52.67
C ARG A 5 1.83 20.16 -53.66
N ALA A 6 1.84 18.92 -53.12
CA ALA A 6 1.26 17.64 -53.60
C ALA A 6 1.76 17.03 -54.95
N PRO A 7 1.65 15.69 -55.16
CA PRO A 7 0.34 15.02 -55.33
C PRO A 7 0.16 13.64 -54.65
N PHE A 8 -1.13 13.27 -54.64
CA PHE A 8 -1.74 12.00 -54.25
C PHE A 8 -1.34 10.80 -55.14
N ALA A 9 -1.37 9.59 -54.56
CA ALA A 9 -1.76 8.37 -55.29
C ALA A 9 -2.56 7.41 -54.38
N ARG A 10 -3.76 7.06 -54.86
CA ARG A 10 -4.67 6.00 -54.39
C ARG A 10 -4.11 4.63 -54.77
N SER A 11 -4.43 3.56 -54.02
CA SER A 11 -5.39 2.53 -54.49
C SER A 11 -5.65 1.41 -53.47
N ARG A 12 -6.93 0.98 -53.42
CA ARG A 12 -7.50 -0.37 -53.24
C ARG A 12 -7.04 -1.18 -52.01
N GLY A 13 -7.89 -1.54 -51.06
CA GLY A 13 -9.27 -1.99 -51.16
C GLY A 13 -9.33 -3.52 -51.11
N ARG A 14 -9.73 -4.09 -49.96
CA ARG A 14 -10.38 -5.40 -49.89
C ARG A 14 -11.17 -5.52 -48.58
N ARG A 15 -12.49 -5.62 -48.75
CA ARG A 15 -13.48 -6.04 -47.75
C ARG A 15 -13.53 -7.56 -47.74
N LEU A 16 -13.64 -8.19 -46.57
CA LEU A 16 -14.21 -9.51 -46.31
C LEU A 16 -14.78 -9.42 -44.88
N ALA A 17 -16.08 -9.26 -44.69
CA ALA A 17 -17.16 -10.26 -44.72
C ALA A 17 -17.41 -10.87 -43.33
N LEU A 18 -18.64 -10.70 -42.87
CA LEU A 18 -19.23 -11.15 -41.62
C LEU A 18 -19.30 -12.67 -41.51
N ALA A 19 -19.22 -13.18 -40.28
CA ALA A 19 -19.94 -14.40 -39.87
C ALA A 19 -20.42 -14.21 -38.43
N ALA A 20 -21.72 -13.95 -38.28
CA ALA A 20 -22.45 -14.07 -37.04
C ALA A 20 -23.13 -15.44 -37.05
N THR A 21 -22.91 -16.25 -36.02
CA THR A 21 -23.65 -17.50 -35.79
C THR A 21 -24.34 -17.38 -34.45
N GLY A 22 -25.65 -17.15 -34.50
CA GLY A 22 -26.54 -17.32 -33.38
C GLY A 22 -26.91 -18.79 -33.21
N LEU A 23 -27.10 -19.21 -31.96
CA LEU A 23 -27.86 -20.40 -31.61
C LEU A 23 -28.66 -20.07 -30.35
N ALA A 24 -29.95 -19.83 -30.57
CA ALA A 24 -30.97 -19.85 -29.55
C ALA A 24 -31.49 -21.29 -29.41
N ALA A 25 -31.59 -21.78 -28.18
CA ALA A 25 -32.40 -22.95 -27.86
C ALA A 25 -33.15 -22.66 -26.55
N THR A 26 -34.43 -22.37 -26.70
CA THR A 26 -35.47 -22.35 -25.67
C THR A 26 -36.08 -23.74 -25.51
N LEU A 27 -36.41 -24.15 -24.28
CA LEU A 27 -37.47 -25.09 -23.83
C LEU A 27 -37.06 -25.55 -22.41
N ALA A 28 -37.90 -25.69 -21.38
CA ALA A 28 -39.29 -25.36 -21.11
C ALA A 28 -39.49 -25.42 -19.58
N LEU A 29 -40.49 -24.70 -19.08
CA LEU A 29 -40.95 -24.74 -17.69
C LEU A 29 -41.59 -26.09 -17.32
N THR A 30 -41.42 -26.50 -16.06
CA THR A 30 -42.50 -27.12 -15.28
C THR A 30 -42.48 -26.59 -13.85
N ALA A 31 -43.56 -25.88 -13.50
CA ALA A 31 -43.97 -25.60 -12.14
C ALA A 31 -45.12 -26.54 -11.79
N THR A 32 -45.10 -27.13 -10.59
CA THR A 32 -46.33 -27.58 -9.91
C THR A 32 -46.22 -27.25 -8.44
N ALA A 33 -47.30 -26.61 -7.96
CA ALA A 33 -47.50 -26.02 -6.65
C ALA A 33 -48.16 -26.99 -5.65
N CYS A 34 -48.41 -26.43 -4.45
CA CYS A 34 -49.41 -26.79 -3.42
C CYS A 34 -48.92 -27.53 -2.15
N GLY A 35 -49.07 -26.85 -1.00
CA GLY A 35 -49.25 -27.45 0.35
C GLY A 35 -50.69 -27.98 0.53
N PRO A 36 -51.33 -27.98 1.73
CA PRO A 36 -50.91 -27.50 3.07
C PRO A 36 -51.30 -28.44 4.27
N SER A 37 -51.06 -27.95 5.51
CA SER A 37 -51.75 -28.23 6.81
C SER A 37 -51.55 -29.62 7.48
N ASP A 38 -51.61 -29.85 8.80
CA ASP A 38 -52.16 -29.13 9.96
C ASP A 38 -51.51 -29.56 11.30
N ASP A 39 -51.78 -28.74 12.31
CA ASP A 39 -51.47 -28.77 13.74
C ASP A 39 -51.65 -30.09 14.51
N LYS A 40 -50.90 -30.23 15.62
CA LYS A 40 -51.47 -30.46 16.97
C LYS A 40 -50.51 -30.00 18.09
N ALA A 41 -51.04 -29.09 18.90
CA ALA A 41 -50.53 -28.72 20.22
C ALA A 41 -50.95 -29.73 21.30
N SER A 42 -50.15 -29.84 22.36
CA SER A 42 -50.63 -30.09 23.73
C SER A 42 -49.52 -29.89 24.77
N ASP A 43 -49.66 -28.79 25.52
CA ASP A 43 -49.73 -28.72 26.99
C ASP A 43 -48.54 -29.05 27.93
N LYS A 44 -48.05 -27.94 28.53
CA LYS A 44 -48.10 -27.60 29.97
C LYS A 44 -46.85 -27.83 30.87
N ALA A 45 -46.22 -26.68 31.13
CA ALA A 45 -45.79 -26.09 32.42
C ALA A 45 -44.84 -26.83 33.38
N GLY A 46 -43.75 -26.12 33.74
CA GLY A 46 -43.30 -26.03 35.13
C GLY A 46 -41.78 -26.01 35.33
N SER A 47 -41.20 -24.81 35.42
CA SER A 47 -40.44 -24.29 36.58
C SER A 47 -39.37 -23.31 36.12
N GLY A 48 -39.31 -22.16 36.78
CA GLY A 48 -38.33 -21.13 36.50
C GLY A 48 -37.05 -21.32 37.31
N THR A 49 -35.92 -21.05 36.66
CA THR A 49 -34.77 -20.35 37.24
C THR A 49 -33.81 -19.91 36.13
N SER A 50 -33.61 -18.59 36.06
CA SER A 50 -32.42 -17.84 35.64
C SER A 50 -31.34 -18.53 34.80
N GLN A 51 -31.21 -18.09 33.54
CA GLN A 51 -29.93 -17.66 32.95
C GLN A 51 -30.25 -16.75 31.76
N GLY A 52 -30.09 -15.44 31.96
CA GLY A 52 -30.14 -14.46 30.89
C GLY A 52 -28.90 -14.62 30.03
N ALA A 53 -29.04 -15.37 28.94
CA ALA A 53 -28.17 -15.22 27.78
C ALA A 53 -28.70 -14.00 27.02
N ASP A 54 -28.16 -12.84 27.35
CA ASP A 54 -28.40 -11.64 26.56
C ASP A 54 -27.81 -11.90 25.17
N LYS A 55 -28.71 -12.00 24.20
CA LYS A 55 -28.39 -11.83 22.78
C LYS A 55 -27.87 -10.40 22.65
N GLY A 56 -26.56 -10.24 22.80
CA GLY A 56 -25.84 -9.07 22.34
C GLY A 56 -26.10 -8.96 20.84
N SER A 57 -27.05 -8.11 20.49
CA SER A 57 -27.30 -7.62 19.16
C SER A 57 -26.01 -6.97 18.67
N ASP A 58 -25.23 -7.74 17.90
CA ASP A 58 -24.19 -7.22 17.03
C ASP A 58 -24.90 -6.53 15.86
N THR A 59 -25.50 -5.38 16.15
CA THR A 59 -25.93 -4.44 15.13
C THR A 59 -24.66 -3.74 14.70
N GLY A 60 -23.99 -4.33 13.70
CA GLY A 60 -23.01 -3.63 12.89
C GLY A 60 -23.62 -2.29 12.49
N SER A 61 -23.00 -1.23 12.96
CA SER A 61 -23.33 0.14 12.58
C SER A 61 -23.31 0.24 11.05
N ASP A 62 -24.37 0.82 10.50
CA ASP A 62 -24.54 1.15 9.09
C ASP A 62 -23.48 2.15 8.60
N ALA A 63 -22.21 1.71 8.53
CA ALA A 63 -21.20 2.36 7.73
C ALA A 63 -21.58 2.13 6.26
N LYS A 64 -22.52 2.95 5.78
CA LYS A 64 -22.93 2.99 4.38
C LYS A 64 -21.68 3.31 3.57
N LEU A 65 -21.30 2.39 2.70
CA LEU A 65 -20.16 2.61 1.81
C LEU A 65 -20.42 3.90 1.03
N PRO A 66 -19.40 4.79 0.89
CA PRO A 66 -19.52 5.97 0.05
C PRO A 66 -20.09 5.57 -1.32
N GLY A 67 -21.07 6.33 -1.84
CA GLY A 67 -21.81 5.93 -3.03
C GLY A 67 -20.92 5.69 -4.25
N ASP A 68 -19.87 6.49 -4.40
CA ASP A 68 -18.85 6.37 -5.43
C ASP A 68 -18.03 5.08 -5.34
N LEU A 69 -17.88 4.51 -4.14
CA LEU A 69 -17.18 3.25 -3.91
C LEU A 69 -18.10 2.03 -4.10
N ALA A 70 -19.37 2.14 -3.69
CA ALA A 70 -20.37 1.11 -3.94
C ALA A 70 -20.63 0.93 -5.45
N ASP A 71 -20.62 2.01 -6.22
CA ASP A 71 -20.79 1.96 -7.67
C ASP A 71 -19.56 1.32 -8.35
N LYS A 72 -18.33 1.67 -7.95
CA LYS A 72 -17.12 0.99 -8.45
C LYS A 72 -17.07 -0.49 -8.13
N LEU A 73 -17.46 -0.88 -6.91
CA LEU A 73 -17.56 -2.29 -6.53
C LEU A 73 -18.51 -3.03 -7.49
N LYS A 74 -19.69 -2.47 -7.74
CA LYS A 74 -20.67 -3.04 -8.68
C LYS A 74 -20.19 -3.07 -10.13
N ASP A 75 -19.51 -2.03 -10.60
CA ASP A 75 -18.92 -1.96 -11.94
C ASP A 75 -17.91 -3.09 -12.20
N HIS A 76 -17.28 -3.58 -11.13
CA HIS A 76 -16.37 -4.73 -11.15
C HIS A 76 -17.02 -6.05 -10.72
N GLY A 77 -18.36 -6.09 -10.59
CA GLY A 77 -19.10 -7.30 -10.21
C GLY A 77 -18.93 -7.70 -8.73
N ILE A 78 -18.39 -6.81 -7.91
CA ILE A 78 -18.15 -7.04 -6.48
C ILE A 78 -19.38 -6.58 -5.69
N ASP A 79 -20.01 -7.52 -4.99
CA ASP A 79 -21.10 -7.24 -4.06
C ASP A 79 -20.53 -6.59 -2.78
N PRO A 80 -20.93 -5.36 -2.43
CA PRO A 80 -20.36 -4.64 -1.30
C PRO A 80 -20.63 -5.29 0.07
N ASP A 81 -21.76 -5.96 0.24
CA ASP A 81 -22.12 -6.63 1.50
C ASP A 81 -21.32 -7.92 1.63
N LYS A 82 -21.23 -8.72 0.55
CA LYS A 82 -20.35 -9.89 0.52
C LYS A 82 -18.88 -9.53 0.70
N TRP A 83 -18.48 -8.35 0.20
CA TRP A 83 -17.11 -7.87 0.39
C TRP A 83 -16.83 -7.66 1.86
N LYS A 84 -17.69 -6.94 2.59
CA LYS A 84 -17.57 -6.75 4.05
C LYS A 84 -17.54 -8.08 4.80
N ASP A 85 -18.32 -9.06 4.35
CA ASP A 85 -18.40 -10.40 4.95
C ASP A 85 -17.23 -11.33 4.56
N GLY A 86 -16.15 -10.79 3.98
CA GLY A 86 -14.91 -11.52 3.73
C GLY A 86 -14.63 -11.87 2.26
N GLY A 87 -15.44 -11.38 1.32
CA GLY A 87 -15.18 -11.51 -0.12
C GLY A 87 -13.84 -10.93 -0.56
N TRP A 88 -13.31 -9.96 0.19
CA TRP A 88 -11.96 -9.40 -0.01
C TRP A 88 -10.81 -10.40 0.17
N LYS A 89 -11.06 -11.63 0.64
CA LYS A 89 -10.03 -12.67 0.75
C LYS A 89 -9.76 -13.40 -0.58
N ASN A 90 -10.62 -13.25 -1.59
CA ASN A 90 -10.45 -13.95 -2.86
C ASN A 90 -9.46 -13.24 -3.80
N PHE A 91 -8.24 -13.74 -3.90
CA PHE A 91 -7.19 -13.21 -4.79
C PHE A 91 -7.03 -14.00 -6.11
N GLU A 92 -8.09 -14.66 -6.58
CA GLU A 92 -8.05 -15.37 -7.87
C GLU A 92 -7.62 -14.44 -9.02
N LYS A 93 -6.64 -14.88 -9.81
CA LYS A 93 -5.95 -14.05 -10.82
C LYS A 93 -6.88 -13.43 -11.87
N GLY A 94 -8.02 -14.07 -12.16
CA GLY A 94 -9.03 -13.56 -13.11
C GLY A 94 -9.91 -12.44 -12.54
N GLU A 95 -10.05 -12.37 -11.21
CA GLU A 95 -10.88 -11.38 -10.50
C GLU A 95 -10.03 -10.33 -9.75
N TRP A 96 -8.71 -10.52 -9.71
CA TRP A 96 -7.80 -9.61 -9.05
C TRP A 96 -7.54 -8.37 -9.90
N LEU A 97 -8.20 -7.27 -9.54
CA LEU A 97 -8.08 -5.95 -10.17
C LEU A 97 -6.61 -5.51 -10.24
N ARG A 98 -6.11 -5.28 -11.46
CA ARG A 98 -4.71 -4.87 -11.73
C ARG A 98 -4.57 -3.45 -12.25
N GLU A 99 -5.52 -2.98 -13.06
CA GLU A 99 -5.37 -1.67 -13.71
C GLU A 99 -5.57 -0.54 -12.70
N ALA A 100 -4.88 0.58 -12.89
CA ALA A 100 -4.95 1.72 -11.96
C ALA A 100 -6.38 2.25 -11.77
N LYS A 101 -7.20 2.22 -12.83
CA LYS A 101 -8.59 2.70 -12.77
C LYS A 101 -9.51 1.80 -11.92
N ASP A 102 -9.10 0.55 -11.69
CA ASP A 102 -9.91 -0.49 -11.05
C ASP A 102 -9.61 -0.59 -9.54
N PHE A 103 -8.83 0.32 -8.95
CA PHE A 103 -8.55 0.26 -7.51
C PHE A 103 -9.81 0.49 -6.66
N VAL A 104 -10.02 -0.42 -5.71
CA VAL A 104 -11.16 -0.43 -4.80
C VAL A 104 -10.70 -0.86 -3.40
N ASN A 105 -10.98 -0.02 -2.40
CA ASN A 105 -10.59 -0.27 -1.01
C ASN A 105 -11.65 0.28 -0.04
N PRO A 106 -12.74 -0.47 0.22
CA PRO A 106 -13.76 -0.06 1.17
C PRO A 106 -13.27 -0.09 2.61
N VAL A 107 -13.69 0.92 3.36
CA VAL A 107 -13.50 0.96 4.82
C VAL A 107 -14.35 -0.15 5.43
N ILE A 108 -13.70 -1.02 6.20
CA ILE A 108 -14.37 -2.06 6.99
C ILE A 108 -14.11 -1.72 8.45
N GLU A 109 -15.15 -1.23 9.13
CA GLU A 109 -15.06 -0.79 10.53
C GLU A 109 -14.53 -1.92 11.42
N GLY A 110 -13.54 -1.61 12.25
CA GLY A 110 -12.96 -2.57 13.18
C GLY A 110 -12.16 -3.71 12.52
N LEU A 111 -11.85 -3.61 11.23
CA LEU A 111 -11.04 -4.61 10.53
C LEU A 111 -9.60 -4.67 11.08
N TRP A 112 -8.99 -3.50 11.28
CA TRP A 112 -7.64 -3.33 11.80
C TRP A 112 -7.69 -2.94 13.28
N LYS A 113 -8.08 -3.88 14.13
CA LYS A 113 -7.94 -3.74 15.59
C LYS A 113 -6.47 -3.96 16.00
N PRO A 114 -6.04 -3.43 17.17
CA PRO A 114 -4.67 -3.56 17.66
C PRO A 114 -4.10 -4.99 17.59
N GLU A 115 -4.91 -6.00 17.91
CA GLU A 115 -4.49 -7.40 17.90
C GLU A 115 -4.11 -7.85 16.49
N ARG A 116 -4.91 -7.50 15.48
CA ARG A 116 -4.61 -7.82 14.08
C ARG A 116 -3.40 -7.05 13.56
N MET A 117 -3.28 -5.76 13.93
CA MET A 117 -2.12 -4.94 13.57
C MET A 117 -0.81 -5.55 14.13
N LYS A 118 -0.85 -6.05 15.37
CA LYS A 118 0.28 -6.71 16.01
C LYS A 118 0.72 -7.97 15.25
N ASP A 119 -0.23 -8.76 14.75
CA ASP A 119 0.06 -10.06 14.14
C ASP A 119 0.45 -10.01 12.65
N ALA A 120 0.21 -8.88 11.97
CA ALA A 120 0.50 -8.72 10.54
C ALA A 120 2.00 -8.89 10.22
N LYS A 121 2.30 -9.52 9.07
CA LYS A 121 3.65 -10.00 8.70
C LYS A 121 4.32 -9.12 7.66
N ASP A 122 5.62 -9.27 7.46
CA ASP A 122 6.32 -8.53 6.41
C ASP A 122 6.09 -9.14 5.01
N PRO A 123 5.97 -8.29 3.96
CA PRO A 123 6.11 -8.76 2.59
C PRO A 123 7.58 -9.10 2.37
N LYS A 124 7.90 -10.41 2.34
CA LYS A 124 9.27 -10.87 2.11
C LYS A 124 9.75 -10.42 0.73
N LYS A 125 10.68 -9.48 0.72
CA LYS A 125 11.35 -8.94 -0.47
C LYS A 125 12.85 -9.03 -0.28
N THR A 126 13.46 -10.03 -0.90
CA THR A 126 14.91 -10.24 -0.83
C THR A 126 15.52 -10.40 -2.21
N ILE A 127 16.76 -9.93 -2.34
CA ILE A 127 17.62 -10.32 -3.44
C ILE A 127 18.41 -11.55 -2.99
N ALA A 128 18.32 -12.66 -3.72
CA ALA A 128 19.23 -13.77 -3.49
C ALA A 128 20.60 -13.41 -4.06
N ALA A 129 21.68 -13.77 -3.37
CA ALA A 129 23.06 -13.49 -3.79
C ALA A 129 23.42 -13.97 -5.21
N LYS A 130 22.64 -14.89 -5.79
CA LYS A 130 22.79 -15.41 -7.16
C LYS A 130 21.93 -14.70 -8.23
N ASP A 131 20.94 -13.91 -7.82
CA ASP A 131 19.97 -13.27 -8.71
C ASP A 131 20.36 -11.82 -9.06
N ALA A 132 21.32 -11.24 -8.34
CA ALA A 132 22.01 -10.03 -8.78
C ALA A 132 23.07 -10.44 -9.83
N PRO A 133 22.98 -9.98 -11.10
CA PRO A 133 24.01 -10.27 -12.09
C PRO A 133 25.37 -9.83 -11.57
N SER A 134 26.41 -10.65 -11.78
CA SER A 134 27.77 -10.21 -11.47
C SER A 134 28.12 -9.01 -12.36
N ASP A 135 28.60 -7.96 -11.70
CA ASP A 135 28.80 -6.59 -12.14
C ASP A 135 29.29 -6.39 -13.60
N GLN A 136 28.60 -5.52 -14.33
CA GLN A 136 29.11 -4.75 -15.47
C GLN A 136 28.77 -3.26 -15.31
N GLY A 137 29.25 -2.66 -14.22
CA GLY A 137 29.50 -1.24 -14.04
C GLY A 137 28.30 -0.37 -13.69
N ALA A 138 28.16 -0.05 -12.40
CA ALA A 138 27.51 1.15 -11.81
C ALA A 138 27.25 0.97 -10.29
N THR A 139 27.38 -0.26 -9.77
CA THR A 139 27.28 -0.59 -8.34
C THR A 139 28.56 -0.19 -7.61
N ASP A 140 28.44 0.54 -6.51
CA ASP A 140 29.58 0.82 -5.64
C ASP A 140 29.85 -0.41 -4.72
N PRO A 141 30.93 -0.47 -3.93
CA PRO A 141 31.12 -1.55 -2.95
C PRO A 141 29.95 -1.67 -1.97
N GLU A 142 29.68 -2.89 -1.48
CA GLU A 142 28.67 -3.09 -0.45
C GLU A 142 29.04 -2.31 0.83
N PRO A 143 28.11 -1.50 1.39
CA PRO A 143 28.39 -0.78 2.62
C PRO A 143 28.52 -1.76 3.80
N SER A 144 29.25 -1.35 4.83
CA SER A 144 29.28 -2.12 6.09
C SER A 144 27.90 -2.10 6.74
N PRO A 145 27.45 -3.21 7.37
CA PRO A 145 26.15 -3.23 8.03
C PRO A 145 26.04 -2.16 9.12
N VAL A 146 24.96 -1.36 9.08
CA VAL A 146 24.64 -0.39 10.12
C VAL A 146 23.49 -0.92 10.95
N GLN A 147 23.72 -1.11 12.25
CA GLN A 147 22.67 -1.56 13.14
C GLN A 147 21.54 -0.53 13.22
N ALA A 148 20.32 -0.95 12.90
CA ALA A 148 19.15 -0.08 13.01
C ALA A 148 18.95 0.36 14.46
N LYS A 149 18.75 1.67 14.67
CA LYS A 149 18.50 2.27 15.98
C LYS A 149 17.01 2.53 16.14
N ARG A 150 16.47 2.33 17.33
CA ARG A 150 15.11 2.80 17.65
C ARG A 150 15.04 4.31 17.45
N GLU A 151 13.95 4.79 16.85
CA GLU A 151 13.69 6.23 16.79
C GLU A 151 13.37 6.75 18.20
N LYS A 152 13.67 8.03 18.43
CA LYS A 152 13.35 8.71 19.68
C LYS A 152 11.84 8.90 19.82
N THR A 153 11.31 8.59 20.99
CA THR A 153 9.92 8.83 21.34
C THR A 153 9.74 10.20 22.02
N PRO A 154 8.54 10.81 21.94
CA PRO A 154 7.42 10.36 21.12
C PRO A 154 7.71 10.56 19.62
N TYR A 155 7.23 9.64 18.77
CA TYR A 155 7.50 9.68 17.33
C TYR A 155 6.91 10.91 16.64
N HIS A 156 5.78 11.44 17.10
CA HIS A 156 5.18 12.65 16.56
C HIS A 156 6.05 13.90 16.73
N GLU A 157 7.00 13.91 17.67
CA GLU A 157 7.95 15.02 17.82
C GLU A 157 9.24 14.81 17.01
N ASN A 158 9.63 13.56 16.76
CA ASN A 158 10.97 13.23 16.25
C ASN A 158 10.96 12.67 14.81
N ALA A 159 9.83 12.12 14.35
CA ALA A 159 9.63 11.53 13.02
C ALA A 159 8.14 11.56 12.60
N ALA A 160 7.41 12.64 12.92
CA ALA A 160 5.96 12.76 12.73
C ALA A 160 5.41 12.29 11.37
N PRO A 161 6.08 12.57 10.23
CA PRO A 161 5.61 12.12 8.93
C PRO A 161 5.67 10.60 8.74
N VAL A 162 6.38 9.84 9.56
CA VAL A 162 6.54 8.38 9.39
C VAL A 162 5.41 7.64 10.07
N GLY A 163 4.87 6.62 9.39
CA GLY A 163 3.86 5.74 9.95
C GLY A 163 3.95 4.32 9.40
N LYS A 164 3.07 3.47 9.91
CA LYS A 164 2.99 2.06 9.55
C LYS A 164 1.80 1.83 8.62
N ILE A 165 1.99 0.99 7.61
CA ILE A 165 0.94 0.59 6.67
C ILE A 165 0.53 -0.84 6.98
N PHE A 166 -0.77 -1.10 6.96
CA PHE A 166 -1.35 -2.44 7.06
C PHE A 166 -2.20 -2.72 5.83
N PHE A 167 -2.12 -3.93 5.30
CA PHE A 167 -2.85 -4.34 4.10
C PHE A 167 -3.05 -5.86 4.07
N ASP A 168 -3.97 -6.34 3.23
CA ASP A 168 -4.16 -7.76 2.97
C ASP A 168 -3.61 -8.14 1.59
N ALA A 169 -2.83 -9.22 1.60
CA ALA A 169 -2.24 -9.89 0.45
C ALA A 169 -2.72 -11.35 0.38
N PRO A 170 -2.46 -12.09 -0.72
CA PRO A 170 -2.82 -13.50 -0.83
C PRO A 170 -2.30 -14.37 0.33
N GLU A 171 -1.14 -14.01 0.89
CA GLU A 171 -0.50 -14.76 1.97
C GLU A 171 -1.01 -14.35 3.37
N GLY A 172 -1.88 -13.34 3.46
CA GLY A 172 -2.50 -12.85 4.70
C GLY A 172 -2.29 -11.36 4.95
N SER A 173 -2.50 -10.95 6.21
CA SER A 173 -2.31 -9.57 6.62
C SER A 173 -0.82 -9.22 6.71
N MET A 174 -0.46 -8.12 6.05
CA MET A 174 0.90 -7.66 5.85
C MET A 174 1.13 -6.25 6.41
N VAL A 175 2.39 -5.89 6.60
CA VAL A 175 2.83 -4.58 7.05
C VAL A 175 3.90 -3.97 6.16
N CYS A 176 3.80 -2.67 5.96
CA CYS A 176 4.83 -1.82 5.39
C CYS A 176 5.01 -0.58 6.27
N SER A 177 5.82 0.35 5.78
CA SER A 177 5.99 1.68 6.33
C SER A 177 5.65 2.71 5.23
N GLY A 178 5.38 3.94 5.65
CA GLY A 178 5.08 5.04 4.73
C GLY A 178 5.47 6.38 5.32
N THR A 179 5.39 7.42 4.49
CA THR A 179 5.73 8.79 4.87
C THR A 179 4.69 9.78 4.37
N VAL A 180 4.17 10.64 5.23
CA VAL A 180 3.31 11.77 4.86
C VAL A 180 4.12 12.76 4.04
N VAL A 181 3.69 13.01 2.81
CA VAL A 181 4.33 13.97 1.89
C VAL A 181 3.42 15.14 1.63
N LYS A 182 3.98 16.31 1.35
CA LYS A 182 3.17 17.51 1.05
C LYS A 182 2.30 17.28 -0.18
N ASP A 183 1.22 18.03 -0.27
CA ASP A 183 0.43 18.16 -1.49
C ASP A 183 0.55 19.61 -1.99
N PRO A 184 1.19 19.86 -3.14
CA PRO A 184 1.39 21.22 -3.64
C PRO A 184 0.07 21.87 -4.06
N ARG A 185 -1.01 21.10 -4.20
CA ARG A 185 -2.36 21.61 -4.54
C ARG A 185 -3.25 21.77 -3.32
N ASN A 186 -2.92 21.14 -2.20
CA ASN A 186 -3.62 21.28 -0.93
C ASN A 186 -2.64 21.57 0.24
N PRO A 187 -1.96 22.73 0.23
CA PRO A 187 -0.88 23.01 1.15
C PRO A 187 -1.34 23.07 2.62
N GLY A 188 -0.62 22.37 3.50
CA GLY A 188 -0.96 22.29 4.93
C GLY A 188 -2.08 21.30 5.24
N LYS A 189 -2.64 20.63 4.22
CA LYS A 189 -3.77 19.71 4.32
C LYS A 189 -3.59 18.44 3.48
N SER A 190 -2.35 18.04 3.26
CA SER A 190 -2.05 16.84 2.48
C SER A 190 -2.67 15.59 3.10
N ASN A 191 -3.21 14.75 2.21
CA ASN A 191 -3.64 13.39 2.49
C ASN A 191 -2.79 12.37 1.70
N LEU A 192 -1.58 12.76 1.32
CA LEU A 192 -0.68 11.94 0.51
C LEU A 192 0.32 11.19 1.39
N VAL A 193 0.44 9.89 1.14
CA VAL A 193 1.43 9.02 1.78
C VAL A 193 2.30 8.39 0.70
N TRP A 194 3.60 8.60 0.80
CA TRP A 194 4.60 7.90 0.00
C TRP A 194 4.91 6.52 0.58
N THR A 195 5.02 5.51 -0.28
CA THR A 195 5.43 4.15 0.09
C THR A 195 6.08 3.42 -1.09
N ALA A 196 6.32 2.11 -0.98
CA ALA A 196 6.84 1.29 -2.07
C ALA A 196 5.69 0.74 -2.94
N GLY A 197 5.96 0.51 -4.22
CA GLY A 197 5.02 -0.13 -5.14
C GLY A 197 4.57 -1.50 -4.65
N HIS A 198 5.50 -2.30 -4.12
CA HIS A 198 5.21 -3.63 -3.59
C HIS A 198 4.40 -3.62 -2.28
N CYS A 199 4.21 -2.46 -1.65
CA CYS A 199 3.32 -2.35 -0.50
C CYS A 199 1.85 -2.18 -0.91
N VAL A 200 1.58 -1.90 -2.19
CA VAL A 200 0.23 -1.64 -2.71
C VAL A 200 -0.17 -2.54 -3.89
N HIS A 201 0.80 -3.13 -4.60
CA HIS A 201 0.56 -3.94 -5.80
C HIS A 201 1.54 -5.11 -5.93
N ALA A 202 1.05 -6.29 -6.30
CA ALA A 202 1.83 -7.53 -6.41
C ALA A 202 2.74 -7.62 -7.66
N GLY A 203 3.10 -6.48 -8.26
CA GLY A 203 3.86 -6.39 -9.52
C GLY A 203 3.28 -7.27 -10.64
N SER A 204 4.13 -7.88 -11.47
CA SER A 204 3.77 -8.73 -12.61
C SER A 204 2.89 -9.94 -12.24
N ALA A 205 2.94 -10.40 -10.99
CA ALA A 205 2.27 -11.63 -10.55
C ALA A 205 0.79 -11.44 -10.16
N GLY A 206 0.39 -10.24 -9.71
CA GLY A 206 -0.98 -9.98 -9.24
C GLY A 206 -1.39 -8.52 -9.33
N GLY A 207 -2.49 -8.16 -8.68
CA GLY A 207 -3.08 -6.82 -8.71
C GLY A 207 -2.87 -6.01 -7.44
N TRP A 208 -3.79 -5.07 -7.21
CA TRP A 208 -3.83 -4.21 -6.03
C TRP A 208 -4.09 -5.00 -4.76
N TYR A 209 -3.34 -4.71 -3.71
CA TYR A 209 -3.67 -5.21 -2.37
C TYR A 209 -4.92 -4.54 -1.83
N ARG A 210 -5.48 -5.14 -0.78
CA ARG A 210 -6.78 -4.76 -0.22
C ARG A 210 -6.64 -4.28 1.21
N ASN A 211 -7.68 -3.62 1.69
CA ASN A 211 -7.80 -3.16 3.06
C ASN A 211 -6.60 -2.31 3.51
N ILE A 212 -6.11 -1.45 2.62
CA ILE A 212 -4.89 -0.69 2.86
C ILE A 212 -5.20 0.48 3.79
N THR A 213 -4.50 0.56 4.93
CA THR A 213 -4.58 1.66 5.89
C THR A 213 -3.19 2.13 6.32
N PHE A 214 -3.07 3.43 6.60
CA PHE A 214 -1.88 4.07 7.15
C PHE A 214 -2.17 4.55 8.57
N VAL A 215 -1.26 4.24 9.50
CA VAL A 215 -1.32 4.66 10.90
C VAL A 215 -0.12 5.56 11.19
N PRO A 216 -0.30 6.89 11.21
CA PRO A 216 0.77 7.83 11.54
C PRO A 216 1.21 7.69 12.99
N ALA A 217 2.53 7.79 13.23
CA ALA A 217 3.14 7.62 14.54
C ALA A 217 2.62 6.37 15.29
N TYR A 218 2.47 5.24 14.59
CA TYR A 218 2.08 3.97 15.19
C TYR A 218 2.97 3.66 16.40
N ASN A 219 2.33 3.32 17.53
CA ASN A 219 2.98 3.10 18.82
C ASN A 219 3.92 4.26 19.19
N ASP A 220 3.38 5.48 19.18
CA ASP A 220 4.11 6.74 19.32
C ASP A 220 5.07 6.80 20.52
N LEU A 221 4.70 6.17 21.63
CA LEU A 221 5.50 6.11 22.86
C LEU A 221 6.49 4.94 22.90
N GLY A 222 6.55 4.12 21.84
CA GLY A 222 7.49 3.01 21.72
C GLY A 222 7.29 1.90 22.74
N LYS A 223 6.03 1.61 23.10
CA LYS A 223 5.69 0.52 24.03
C LYS A 223 6.16 -0.82 23.49
N SER A 224 6.65 -1.68 24.39
CA SER A 224 6.96 -3.06 24.07
C SER A 224 5.70 -3.84 23.67
N GLU A 225 5.89 -4.98 23.02
CA GLU A 225 4.80 -5.87 22.63
C GLU A 225 3.95 -6.37 23.81
N ALA A 226 4.58 -6.56 24.97
CA ALA A 226 3.89 -6.92 26.20
C ALA A 226 3.00 -5.78 26.71
N GLU A 227 3.51 -4.55 26.70
CA GLU A 227 2.75 -3.36 27.10
C GLU A 227 1.60 -3.06 26.14
N LEU A 228 1.79 -3.30 24.84
CA LEU A 228 0.75 -3.14 23.82
C LEU A 228 -0.42 -4.12 24.00
N SER A 229 -0.21 -5.26 24.67
CA SER A 229 -1.26 -6.27 24.84
C SER A 229 -2.39 -5.82 25.77
N ASN A 230 -2.17 -4.76 26.56
CA ASN A 230 -3.18 -4.13 27.41
C ASN A 230 -3.37 -2.64 27.08
N ALA A 231 -2.78 -2.17 25.99
CA ALA A 231 -2.84 -0.77 25.60
C ALA A 231 -4.22 -0.44 25.01
N ALA A 232 -4.74 0.75 25.31
CA ALA A 232 -5.96 1.21 24.69
C ALA A 232 -5.71 1.48 23.18
N PRO A 233 -6.71 1.38 22.30
CA PRO A 233 -6.52 1.57 20.86
C PRO A 233 -5.84 2.90 20.49
N GLN A 234 -6.16 3.98 21.21
CA GLN A 234 -5.52 5.29 21.01
C GLN A 234 -4.04 5.35 21.43
N GLU A 235 -3.54 4.40 22.22
CA GLU A 235 -2.11 4.33 22.53
C GLU A 235 -1.32 3.60 21.43
N VAL A 236 -2.01 2.78 20.64
CA VAL A 236 -1.46 2.05 19.48
C VAL A 236 -1.51 2.91 18.22
N ALA A 237 -2.64 3.59 18.01
CA ALA A 237 -2.90 4.48 16.88
C ALA A 237 -3.36 5.87 17.39
N PRO A 238 -2.45 6.71 17.93
CA PRO A 238 -2.82 7.97 18.61
C PRO A 238 -3.49 9.01 17.73
N TYR A 239 -3.26 8.93 16.42
CA TYR A 239 -3.87 9.79 15.42
C TYR A 239 -4.94 9.07 14.59
N GLY A 240 -5.35 7.88 15.02
CA GLY A 240 -6.30 7.03 14.31
C GLY A 240 -5.73 6.41 13.04
N GLN A 241 -6.64 5.85 12.24
CA GLN A 241 -6.33 5.14 11.00
C GLN A 241 -6.73 5.97 9.78
N TYR A 242 -5.91 5.92 8.74
CA TYR A 242 -6.15 6.61 7.47
C TYR A 242 -6.23 5.60 6.33
N TRP A 243 -7.43 5.34 5.86
CA TRP A 243 -7.70 4.35 4.81
C TRP A 243 -7.39 4.91 3.43
N ALA A 244 -6.68 4.14 2.62
CA ALA A 244 -6.39 4.54 1.25
C ALA A 244 -7.67 4.49 0.41
N ASP A 245 -8.17 5.62 -0.05
CA ASP A 245 -9.27 5.66 -1.03
C ASP A 245 -8.74 5.70 -2.47
N TRP A 246 -7.42 5.87 -2.64
CA TRP A 246 -6.73 5.65 -3.90
C TRP A 246 -5.25 5.35 -3.72
N VAL A 247 -4.69 4.54 -4.62
CA VAL A 247 -3.25 4.28 -4.71
C VAL A 247 -2.78 4.38 -6.16
N SER A 248 -1.53 4.76 -6.34
CA SER A 248 -0.86 4.75 -7.64
C SER A 248 0.59 4.33 -7.46
N THR A 249 1.09 3.52 -8.39
CA THR A 249 2.50 3.08 -8.46
C THR A 249 3.00 3.27 -9.90
N SER A 250 4.29 3.04 -10.14
CA SER A 250 4.86 3.11 -11.49
C SER A 250 4.31 2.00 -12.41
N ALA A 251 4.25 2.27 -13.71
CA ALA A 251 3.87 1.24 -14.69
C ALA A 251 4.93 0.13 -14.75
N GLU A 252 6.20 0.52 -14.63
CA GLU A 252 7.33 -0.41 -14.60
C GLU A 252 7.24 -1.39 -13.41
N TRP A 253 6.76 -0.94 -12.25
CA TRP A 253 6.49 -1.83 -11.13
C TRP A 253 5.34 -2.81 -11.43
N ILE A 254 4.24 -2.33 -12.00
CA ILE A 254 3.09 -3.20 -12.38
C ILE A 254 3.52 -4.27 -13.39
N ASP A 255 4.35 -3.89 -14.36
CA ASP A 255 4.77 -4.75 -15.46
C ASP A 255 5.89 -5.73 -15.08
N GLN A 256 6.86 -5.29 -14.29
CA GLN A 256 8.12 -6.01 -14.06
C GLN A 256 8.32 -6.43 -12.60
N GLY A 257 7.59 -5.83 -11.66
CA GLY A 257 7.77 -6.06 -10.24
C GLY A 257 7.62 -7.54 -9.86
N ALA A 258 8.52 -8.03 -9.02
CA ALA A 258 8.47 -9.41 -8.51
C ALA A 258 8.86 -9.47 -7.03
N ALA A 259 8.34 -10.46 -6.29
CA ALA A 259 8.62 -10.64 -4.86
C ALA A 259 10.09 -11.03 -4.55
N SER A 260 10.85 -11.48 -5.54
CA SER A 260 12.26 -11.86 -5.40
C SER A 260 13.09 -11.38 -6.60
N GLY A 261 14.41 -11.37 -6.44
CA GLY A 261 15.36 -11.11 -7.54
C GLY A 261 15.48 -9.64 -7.96
N GLY A 262 14.85 -8.71 -7.25
CA GLY A 262 15.01 -7.26 -7.48
C GLY A 262 14.33 -6.71 -8.74
N ALA A 263 13.58 -7.52 -9.50
CA ALA A 263 12.88 -7.04 -10.69
C ALA A 263 11.90 -5.90 -10.34
N GLY A 264 11.96 -4.82 -11.13
CA GLY A 264 11.18 -3.60 -10.94
C GLY A 264 11.61 -2.70 -9.77
N ALA A 265 12.61 -3.08 -8.96
CA ALA A 265 12.99 -2.32 -7.75
C ALA A 265 13.43 -0.86 -7.99
N PRO A 266 14.09 -0.48 -9.10
CA PRO A 266 14.38 0.92 -9.40
C PRO A 266 13.12 1.79 -9.62
N TYR A 267 11.96 1.16 -9.77
CA TYR A 267 10.66 1.79 -9.98
C TYR A 267 9.66 1.48 -8.86
N ASP A 268 10.12 0.90 -7.76
CA ASP A 268 9.30 0.42 -6.66
C ASP A 268 8.96 1.54 -5.67
N TYR A 269 8.10 2.44 -6.13
CA TYR A 269 7.56 3.56 -5.39
C TYR A 269 6.06 3.72 -5.68
N ALA A 270 5.31 4.18 -4.69
CA ALA A 270 3.89 4.44 -4.79
C ALA A 270 3.46 5.64 -3.95
N VAL A 271 2.33 6.22 -4.32
CA VAL A 271 1.66 7.29 -3.58
C VAL A 271 0.22 6.87 -3.32
N MET A 272 -0.18 6.96 -2.05
CA MET A 272 -1.57 6.74 -1.61
C MET A 272 -2.21 8.08 -1.31
N HIS A 273 -3.47 8.25 -1.68
CA HIS A 273 -4.35 9.24 -1.06
C HIS A 273 -5.18 8.52 -0.01
N VAL A 274 -5.28 9.12 1.18
CA VAL A 274 -5.93 8.49 2.33
C VAL A 274 -7.01 9.38 2.93
N LYS A 275 -7.96 8.79 3.64
CA LYS A 275 -9.00 9.47 4.40
C LYS A 275 -9.02 8.97 5.84
N PRO A 276 -9.25 9.83 6.84
CA PRO A 276 -9.38 9.38 8.21
C PRO A 276 -10.57 8.43 8.33
N GLU A 277 -10.42 7.36 9.10
CA GLU A 277 -11.51 6.46 9.46
C GLU A 277 -12.59 7.20 10.26
N GLN A 278 -12.17 8.14 11.12
CA GLN A 278 -13.04 8.95 11.96
C GLN A 278 -12.58 10.41 11.97
N GLY A 279 -13.54 11.33 11.93
CA GLY A 279 -13.28 12.77 11.90
C GLY A 279 -13.10 13.33 10.48
N SER A 280 -12.71 14.60 10.39
CA SER A 280 -12.68 15.36 9.13
C SER A 280 -11.36 16.08 8.85
N LYS A 281 -10.40 16.04 9.77
CA LYS A 281 -9.09 16.66 9.56
C LYS A 281 -8.31 15.88 8.51
N SER A 282 -7.54 16.60 7.69
CA SER A 282 -6.56 15.95 6.83
C SER A 282 -5.45 15.29 7.64
N LEU A 283 -4.68 14.42 6.97
CA LEU A 283 -3.54 13.75 7.56
C LEU A 283 -2.49 14.77 8.01
N GLU A 284 -2.07 15.71 7.15
CA GLU A 284 -1.08 16.74 7.49
C GLU A 284 -1.53 17.64 8.65
N GLU A 285 -2.80 18.05 8.70
CA GLU A 285 -3.34 18.82 9.85
C GLU A 285 -3.29 18.03 11.16
N THR A 286 -3.44 16.71 11.08
CA THR A 286 -3.47 15.84 12.26
C THR A 286 -2.07 15.53 12.76
N VAL A 287 -1.13 15.21 11.86
CA VAL A 287 0.26 14.90 12.24
C VAL A 287 1.13 16.14 12.42
N GLY A 288 0.68 17.30 11.94
CA GLY A 288 1.36 18.59 12.06
C GLY A 288 2.59 18.76 11.16
N ASN A 289 2.90 17.78 10.31
CA ASN A 289 4.06 17.83 9.42
C ASN A 289 3.90 16.90 8.20
N ALA A 290 4.44 17.33 7.06
CA ALA A 290 4.57 16.53 5.85
C ALA A 290 5.86 16.91 5.12
N LEU A 291 6.56 15.93 4.54
CA LEU A 291 7.84 16.17 3.88
C LEU A 291 7.65 16.58 2.43
N GLU A 292 8.51 17.49 1.96
CA GLU A 292 8.70 17.71 0.53
C GLU A 292 9.39 16.48 -0.09
N VAL A 293 9.02 16.14 -1.32
CA VAL A 293 9.69 15.10 -2.09
C VAL A 293 10.73 15.74 -3.01
N ASP A 294 11.96 15.27 -2.93
CA ASP A 294 13.07 15.71 -3.75
C ASP A 294 13.20 14.82 -4.99
N PHE A 295 12.76 15.36 -6.14
CA PHE A 295 12.85 14.66 -7.42
C PHE A 295 14.16 14.93 -8.19
N SER A 296 15.15 15.59 -7.57
CA SER A 296 16.40 15.98 -8.25
C SER A 296 17.37 14.82 -8.49
N THR A 297 17.17 13.67 -7.84
CA THR A 297 18.02 12.47 -7.96
C THR A 297 19.51 12.78 -7.78
N PRO A 298 19.93 13.35 -6.63
CA PRO A 298 21.34 13.71 -6.43
C PRO A 298 22.25 12.49 -6.58
N ALA A 299 23.42 12.68 -7.22
CA ALA A 299 24.41 11.61 -7.31
C ALA A 299 24.81 11.14 -5.90
N ALA A 300 24.83 9.82 -5.68
CA ALA A 300 25.07 9.24 -4.34
C ALA A 300 26.36 9.76 -3.70
N GLN A 301 27.42 9.93 -4.48
CA GLN A 301 28.73 10.42 -4.02
C GLN A 301 28.70 11.88 -3.55
N SER A 302 27.73 12.67 -4.02
CA SER A 302 27.54 14.07 -3.61
C SER A 302 26.74 14.23 -2.31
N VAL A 303 26.09 13.15 -1.85
CA VAL A 303 25.30 13.13 -0.63
C VAL A 303 26.18 12.65 0.53
N SER A 304 26.34 13.49 1.56
CA SER A 304 27.17 13.15 2.72
C SER A 304 26.49 12.16 3.65
N SER A 305 25.16 12.21 3.75
CA SER A 305 24.37 11.32 4.60
C SER A 305 22.93 11.21 4.10
N MET A 306 22.38 10.01 4.24
CA MET A 306 20.98 9.69 3.99
C MET A 306 20.49 8.74 5.09
N GLY A 307 19.27 8.92 5.57
CA GLY A 307 18.67 8.03 6.56
C GLY A 307 17.46 7.31 6.01
N ALA A 308 17.17 6.11 6.53
CA ALA A 308 15.97 5.34 6.23
C ALA A 308 15.18 5.11 7.51
N TRP A 309 13.86 5.31 7.47
CA TRP A 309 12.95 5.11 8.61
C TRP A 309 11.90 4.06 8.29
N GLY A 310 11.52 3.25 9.27
CA GLY A 310 10.43 2.28 9.09
C GLY A 310 10.19 1.39 10.31
N TYR A 311 9.29 0.43 10.14
CA TYR A 311 8.85 -0.52 11.15
C TYR A 311 9.24 -1.96 10.76
N PRO A 312 10.52 -2.36 10.90
CA PRO A 312 10.98 -3.71 10.60
C PRO A 312 10.22 -4.75 11.45
N ALA A 313 9.73 -5.80 10.81
CA ALA A 313 8.74 -6.75 11.35
C ALA A 313 9.19 -8.21 11.39
N ALA A 314 10.30 -8.55 10.75
CA ALA A 314 10.93 -9.87 10.90
C ALA A 314 12.04 -9.86 11.96
N PRO A 315 12.33 -11.00 12.62
CA PRO A 315 13.37 -11.11 13.64
C PRO A 315 14.72 -10.51 13.22
N PRO A 316 15.43 -9.81 14.12
CA PRO A 316 15.16 -9.68 15.56
C PRO A 316 14.11 -8.60 15.91
N TYR A 317 13.43 -8.03 14.92
CA TYR A 317 12.37 -7.05 15.12
C TYR A 317 10.98 -7.72 15.11
N ASN A 318 9.96 -6.98 15.53
CA ASN A 318 8.57 -7.47 15.63
C ASN A 318 7.54 -6.47 15.08
N GLY A 319 7.99 -5.41 14.40
CA GLY A 319 7.11 -4.49 13.67
C GLY A 319 6.47 -3.42 14.54
N GLN A 320 6.69 -3.45 15.86
CA GLN A 320 6.01 -2.56 16.80
C GLN A 320 6.71 -1.22 17.02
N ILE A 321 8.00 -1.15 16.71
CA ILE A 321 8.86 -0.01 17.06
C ILE A 321 9.45 0.58 15.78
N MET A 322 9.35 1.91 15.66
CA MET A 322 10.00 2.63 14.57
C MET A 322 11.52 2.60 14.76
N HIS A 323 12.23 2.28 13.68
CA HIS A 323 13.68 2.28 13.63
C HIS A 323 14.17 3.18 12.52
N LYS A 324 15.45 3.55 12.61
CA LYS A 324 16.20 4.23 11.56
C LYS A 324 17.60 3.69 11.37
N CYS A 325 18.10 3.84 10.15
CA CYS A 325 19.51 3.74 9.80
C CYS A 325 19.94 5.08 9.19
N ILE A 326 21.18 5.51 9.44
CA ILE A 326 21.77 6.69 8.82
C ILE A 326 23.16 6.29 8.36
N ASP A 327 23.46 6.51 7.09
CA ASP A 327 24.74 6.15 6.48
C ASP A 327 25.06 7.08 5.30
N LYS A 328 26.26 6.95 4.73
CA LYS A 328 26.59 7.55 3.44
C LYS A 328 26.07 6.65 2.31
N PRO A 329 25.28 7.17 1.36
CA PRO A 329 24.73 6.36 0.28
C PRO A 329 25.80 5.99 -0.76
N GLY A 330 25.76 4.74 -1.21
CA GLY A 330 26.38 4.28 -2.46
C GLY A 330 25.32 3.98 -3.52
N ARG A 331 25.76 3.58 -4.71
CA ARG A 331 24.89 3.11 -5.79
C ARG A 331 24.73 1.60 -5.78
N LEU A 332 23.51 1.15 -6.07
CA LEU A 332 23.22 -0.22 -6.46
C LEU A 332 22.63 -0.22 -7.87
N SER A 333 23.25 -0.95 -8.78
CA SER A 333 22.71 -1.24 -10.11
C SER A 333 22.30 -2.70 -10.17
N LEU A 334 21.04 -2.96 -10.54
CA LEU A 334 20.55 -4.33 -10.75
C LEU A 334 20.78 -4.80 -12.19
N THR A 335 20.71 -3.87 -13.14
CA THR A 335 21.07 -4.10 -14.55
C THR A 335 21.66 -2.81 -15.13
N SER A 336 22.55 -2.92 -16.12
CA SER A 336 23.19 -1.76 -16.76
C SER A 336 22.24 -0.85 -17.54
N THR A 337 20.99 -1.28 -17.76
CA THR A 337 19.98 -0.55 -18.54
C THR A 337 18.95 0.17 -17.67
N GLN A 338 18.96 -0.06 -16.35
CA GLN A 338 18.03 0.54 -15.41
C GLN A 338 18.70 1.63 -14.57
N PRO A 339 17.92 2.58 -14.01
CA PRO A 339 18.43 3.54 -13.05
C PRO A 339 19.08 2.84 -11.85
N THR A 340 20.16 3.43 -11.32
CA THR A 340 20.73 3.00 -10.05
C THR A 340 19.79 3.36 -8.89
N MET A 341 19.85 2.56 -7.84
CA MET A 341 19.22 2.80 -6.54
C MET A 341 20.23 3.40 -5.56
N TYR A 342 19.75 4.11 -4.54
CA TYR A 342 20.57 4.40 -3.37
C TYR A 342 20.69 3.14 -2.51
N ARG A 343 21.88 2.89 -1.96
CA ARG A 343 22.14 1.79 -1.02
C ARG A 343 22.88 2.30 0.21
N ILE A 344 22.39 1.95 1.39
CA ILE A 344 23.02 2.24 2.68
C ILE A 344 23.16 0.96 3.50
N GLY A 345 24.18 0.90 4.37
CA GLY A 345 24.20 -0.11 5.42
C GLY A 345 22.98 0.06 6.30
N CYS A 346 22.26 -1.04 6.58
CA CYS A 346 21.09 -1.01 7.44
C CYS A 346 20.61 -2.42 7.78
N THR A 347 20.40 -2.70 9.06
CA THR A 347 19.90 -4.01 9.52
C THR A 347 18.38 -4.08 9.71
N MET A 348 17.61 -3.11 9.21
CA MET A 348 16.16 -3.21 9.22
C MET A 348 15.70 -4.35 8.30
N THR A 349 14.73 -5.13 8.76
CA THR A 349 14.15 -6.27 8.03
C THR A 349 12.88 -5.89 7.25
N GLY A 350 12.23 -6.86 6.61
CA GLY A 350 10.92 -6.70 5.98
C GLY A 350 9.91 -6.02 6.91
N GLY A 351 8.99 -5.23 6.34
CA GLY A 351 8.10 -4.31 7.09
C GLY A 351 8.63 -2.88 7.17
N SER A 352 9.96 -2.69 7.06
CA SER A 352 10.56 -1.37 6.79
C SER A 352 10.30 -0.87 5.36
N SER A 353 9.92 -1.78 4.45
CA SER A 353 9.48 -1.51 3.08
C SER A 353 8.54 -0.32 2.97
N GLY A 354 8.78 0.55 1.99
CA GLY A 354 8.02 1.77 1.76
C GLY A 354 8.34 2.93 2.72
N GLY A 355 9.05 2.65 3.82
CA GLY A 355 9.51 3.67 4.74
C GLY A 355 10.43 4.69 4.07
N GLY A 356 10.23 5.96 4.38
CA GLY A 356 10.89 7.05 3.69
C GLY A 356 12.38 7.13 3.98
N TRP A 357 13.14 7.53 2.96
CA TRP A 357 14.54 7.88 3.10
C TRP A 357 14.70 9.39 3.01
N PHE A 358 15.42 9.97 3.97
CA PHE A 358 15.51 11.42 4.13
C PHE A 358 16.95 11.93 3.98
N ARG A 359 17.05 13.14 3.46
CA ARG A 359 18.29 13.94 3.46
C ARG A 359 17.98 15.40 3.77
N MET A 360 19.01 16.15 4.16
CA MET A 360 18.92 17.60 4.24
C MET A 360 19.11 18.22 2.85
N VAL A 361 18.23 19.16 2.50
CA VAL A 361 18.29 20.01 1.32
C VAL A 361 18.23 21.45 1.80
N GLY A 362 19.39 22.10 1.85
CA GLY A 362 19.53 23.33 2.63
C GLY A 362 19.27 23.06 4.11
N ASP A 363 18.29 23.75 4.69
CA ASP A 363 17.84 23.64 6.08
C ASP A 363 16.60 22.74 6.27
N LYS A 364 16.13 22.09 5.21
CA LYS A 364 14.92 21.26 5.24
C LYS A 364 15.22 19.78 5.06
N THR A 365 14.54 18.95 5.85
CA THR A 365 14.47 17.50 5.61
C THR A 365 13.52 17.24 4.45
N GLN A 366 13.96 16.47 3.45
CA GLN A 366 13.14 16.05 2.32
C GLN A 366 13.19 14.54 2.12
N LEU A 367 12.10 13.97 1.61
CA LEU A 367 12.03 12.60 1.13
C LEU A 367 12.79 12.49 -0.20
N VAL A 368 13.75 11.56 -0.29
CA VAL A 368 14.57 11.37 -1.51
C VAL A 368 14.51 9.93 -2.05
N SER A 369 13.95 8.99 -1.28
CA SER A 369 13.74 7.59 -1.66
C SER A 369 12.78 6.90 -0.69
N ASN A 370 12.49 5.62 -0.92
CA ASN A 370 11.82 4.72 0.03
C ASN A 370 12.54 3.38 0.09
N THR A 371 12.41 2.66 1.21
CA THR A 371 12.93 1.28 1.30
C THR A 371 12.21 0.38 0.30
N SER A 372 12.96 -0.33 -0.55
CA SER A 372 12.41 -1.24 -1.57
C SER A 372 12.90 -2.67 -1.38
N ILE A 373 14.21 -2.86 -1.29
CA ILE A 373 14.83 -4.19 -1.25
C ILE A 373 16.02 -4.24 -0.27
N GLY A 374 16.35 -5.45 0.16
CA GLY A 374 17.57 -5.77 0.89
C GLY A 374 18.02 -7.21 0.61
N PRO A 375 19.22 -7.61 1.08
CA PRO A 375 19.69 -8.98 1.00
C PRO A 375 19.02 -9.83 2.09
N ALA A 376 19.02 -11.15 1.93
CA ALA A 376 18.41 -12.07 2.90
C ALA A 376 19.05 -11.97 4.30
N GLU A 377 20.32 -11.59 4.36
CA GLU A 377 21.12 -11.41 5.57
C GLU A 377 20.80 -10.08 6.29
N ASN A 378 20.02 -9.19 5.68
CA ASN A 378 19.66 -7.87 6.21
C ASN A 378 20.90 -7.02 6.60
N THR A 379 21.88 -6.91 5.70
CA THR A 379 23.10 -6.11 5.92
C THR A 379 22.99 -4.69 5.36
N TRP A 380 22.16 -4.48 4.34
CA TRP A 380 21.93 -3.20 3.71
C TRP A 380 20.49 -3.08 3.20
N LEU A 381 20.04 -1.85 2.97
CA LEU A 381 18.79 -1.59 2.25
C LEU A 381 19.09 -0.74 1.02
N ALA A 382 18.24 -0.88 0.00
CA ALA A 382 18.25 -0.04 -1.18
C ALA A 382 16.87 0.52 -1.50
N GLY A 383 16.87 1.72 -2.05
CA GLY A 383 15.67 2.46 -2.45
C GLY A 383 15.81 3.12 -3.82
N PRO A 384 14.73 3.24 -4.61
CA PRO A 384 14.76 3.84 -5.93
C PRO A 384 15.14 5.32 -5.86
N GLN A 385 15.85 5.82 -6.87
CA GLN A 385 16.02 7.25 -7.05
C GLN A 385 14.71 7.85 -7.58
N LEU A 386 14.19 8.86 -6.89
CA LEU A 386 12.90 9.46 -7.24
C LEU A 386 13.07 10.47 -8.38
N GLY A 387 13.04 9.99 -9.63
CA GLY A 387 13.15 10.84 -10.83
C GLY A 387 11.79 11.25 -11.40
N LYS A 388 11.80 11.65 -12.68
CA LYS A 388 10.59 12.13 -13.40
C LYS A 388 9.39 11.18 -13.36
N GLY A 389 9.61 9.86 -13.40
CA GLY A 389 8.51 8.89 -13.30
C GLY A 389 7.82 8.93 -11.93
N ALA A 390 8.62 9.09 -10.86
CA ALA A 390 8.12 9.23 -9.50
C ALA A 390 7.39 10.56 -9.31
N GLU A 391 7.93 11.65 -9.87
CA GLU A 391 7.29 12.97 -9.91
C GLU A 391 5.93 12.91 -10.63
N GLN A 392 5.83 12.20 -11.75
CA GLN A 392 4.57 12.04 -12.49
C GLN A 392 3.50 11.29 -11.70
N VAL A 393 3.86 10.22 -10.99
CA VAL A 393 2.92 9.48 -10.12
C VAL A 393 2.41 10.40 -9.00
N TYR A 394 3.31 11.14 -8.36
CA TYR A 394 2.98 12.11 -7.32
C TYR A 394 2.08 13.25 -7.82
N ASP A 395 2.43 13.87 -8.95
CA ASP A 395 1.67 14.96 -9.56
C ASP A 395 0.27 14.51 -9.99
N MET A 396 0.15 13.27 -10.50
CA MET A 396 -1.15 12.69 -10.83
C MET A 396 -2.04 12.58 -9.59
N MET A 397 -1.48 12.11 -8.48
CA MET A 397 -2.19 11.97 -7.21
C MET A 397 -2.62 13.34 -6.66
N SER A 398 -1.70 14.30 -6.58
CA SER A 398 -1.99 15.67 -6.18
C SER A 398 -3.03 16.33 -7.10
N LYS A 399 -2.97 16.13 -8.42
CA LYS A 399 -3.97 16.68 -9.35
C LYS A 399 -5.36 16.07 -9.15
N LYS A 400 -5.43 14.76 -8.90
CA LYS A 400 -6.72 14.06 -8.77
C LYS A 400 -7.45 14.41 -7.46
N TYR A 401 -6.71 14.62 -6.38
CA TYR A 401 -7.26 14.76 -5.04
C TYR A 401 -6.99 16.10 -4.35
N GLY A 402 -5.88 16.76 -4.65
CA GLY A 402 -5.48 18.01 -3.99
C GLY A 402 -6.25 19.25 -4.44
N SER A 403 -7.13 19.16 -5.45
CA SER A 403 -7.92 20.30 -5.96
C SER A 403 -9.38 20.30 -5.49
N LYS A 404 -9.74 19.41 -4.55
CA LYS A 404 -11.13 19.16 -4.15
C LYS A 404 -11.45 19.67 -2.76
#